data_AF-E0D438-F1
#
_entry.id   AF-E0D438-F1
#
_cell.length_a   1.000
_cell.length_b   1.000
_cell.length_c   1.000
_cell.angle_alpha   90.00
_cell.angle_beta   90.00
_cell.angle_gamma   90.00
#
_symmetry.space_group_name_H-M   'P 1'
#
loop_
_entity.id
_entity.type
_entity.pdbx_description
1 polymer ?
#
loop_
_entity_poly.entity_id
_entity_poly.type
_entity_poly.pdbx_seq_one_letter_code
_entity_poly.pdbx_strand_id
1 'polypeptide(L)'
;FPVFTVKAITMRPNPVYLTTYTGKPPDEPSVIGEALNEIVIPLIQKQFPEILDFWLPPEGCSYRIAIVSIKKDYPGQAQRIMMGVWSFLKQFIYTKYVIVVDNDINIRNWKEVMWAISTRTDPQRDTTIINNTPIDYLDFASPESGLGSKMG
;
A
#
# COMPACT_ATOMS: atom_id res chain seq x y z
N PHE A 1 16.37 20.69 5.75
CA PHE A 1 15.02 21.30 5.74
C PHE A 1 15.12 22.81 5.94
N PRO A 2 14.18 23.61 5.44
CA PRO A 2 14.16 25.06 5.62
C PRO A 2 13.84 25.46 7.07
N VAL A 3 14.17 26.70 7.45
CA VAL A 3 13.84 27.29 8.75
C VAL A 3 12.51 28.05 8.65
N PHE A 4 11.56 27.75 9.54
CA PHE A 4 10.30 28.49 9.65
C PHE A 4 10.35 29.48 10.82
N THR A 5 10.40 30.78 10.53
CA THR A 5 10.40 31.84 11.55
C THR A 5 8.97 32.29 11.86
N VAL A 6 8.47 31.91 13.03
CA VAL A 6 7.14 32.33 13.52
C VAL A 6 7.18 33.80 13.92
N LYS A 7 6.38 34.65 13.26
CA LYS A 7 6.29 36.10 13.55
C LYS A 7 5.23 36.45 14.60
N ALA A 8 4.20 35.64 14.74
CA ALA A 8 3.12 35.80 15.70
C ALA A 8 2.41 34.45 15.96
N ILE A 9 1.80 34.29 17.13
CA ILE A 9 0.97 33.14 17.51
C ILE A 9 -0.36 33.68 18.02
N THR A 10 -1.48 33.17 17.50
CA THR A 10 -2.84 33.52 17.95
C THR A 10 -3.56 32.27 18.43
N MET A 11 -4.46 32.44 19.42
CA MET A 11 -5.20 31.32 20.01
C MET A 11 -6.57 31.77 20.52
N ARG A 12 -7.52 30.84 20.59
CA ARG A 12 -8.82 31.06 21.24
C ARG A 12 -8.67 31.13 22.77
N PRO A 13 -9.64 31.69 23.51
CA PRO A 13 -9.73 31.50 24.96
C PRO A 13 -9.81 30.00 25.30
N ASN A 14 -9.06 29.55 26.32
CA ASN A 14 -8.93 28.13 26.70
C ASN A 14 -8.53 27.22 25.51
N PRO A 15 -7.30 27.39 24.99
CA PRO A 15 -6.83 26.59 23.88
C PRO A 15 -6.58 25.14 24.28
N VAL A 16 -6.70 24.23 23.31
CA VAL A 16 -6.28 22.83 23.41
C VAL A 16 -5.11 22.64 22.45
N TYR A 17 -4.04 22.01 22.91
CA TYR A 17 -2.89 21.69 22.08
C TYR A 17 -3.02 20.26 21.55
N LEU A 18 -3.39 20.14 20.27
CA LEU A 18 -3.47 18.86 19.58
C LEU A 18 -2.07 18.43 19.13
N THR A 19 -1.69 17.18 19.41
CA THR A 19 -0.40 16.61 19.03
C THR A 19 -0.55 15.13 18.72
N THR A 20 0.45 14.56 18.05
CA THR A 20 0.52 13.15 17.65
C THR A 20 1.99 12.71 17.59
N TYR A 21 2.24 11.44 17.27
CA TYR A 21 3.56 10.88 17.03
C TYR A 21 3.53 9.92 15.84
N THR A 22 4.70 9.70 15.24
CA THR A 22 4.94 8.63 14.25
C THR A 22 5.95 7.65 14.81
N GLY A 23 5.77 6.37 14.49
CA GLY A 23 6.63 5.32 15.01
C GLY A 23 6.52 4.01 14.24
N LYS A 24 6.75 2.90 14.93
CA LYS A 24 6.44 1.59 14.35
C LYS A 24 4.91 1.45 14.28
N PRO A 25 4.32 1.18 13.10
CA PRO A 25 2.88 1.02 12.99
C PRO A 25 2.37 -0.21 13.76
N PRO A 26 1.09 -0.22 14.17
CA PRO A 26 0.08 0.83 13.91
C PRO A 26 0.28 2.06 14.81
N ASP A 27 0.40 3.23 14.18
CA ASP A 27 0.39 4.56 14.79
C ASP A 27 -0.81 5.38 14.31
N GLU A 28 -1.08 6.55 14.93
CA GLU A 28 -2.25 7.36 14.58
C GLU A 28 -2.31 7.71 13.08
N PRO A 29 -1.21 8.15 12.42
CA PRO A 29 -1.22 8.39 10.98
C PRO A 29 -1.53 7.15 10.14
N SER A 30 -1.08 5.95 10.53
CA SER A 30 -1.41 4.72 9.80
C SER A 30 -2.89 4.38 9.84
N VAL A 31 -3.57 4.60 10.98
CA VAL A 31 -5.01 4.39 11.11
C VAL A 31 -5.81 5.42 10.31
N ILE A 32 -5.38 6.69 10.34
CA ILE A 32 -5.94 7.74 9.48
C ILE A 32 -5.76 7.36 8.00
N GLY A 33 -4.58 6.88 7.63
CA GLY A 33 -4.26 6.42 6.28
C GLY A 33 -5.18 5.28 5.82
N GLU A 34 -5.42 4.29 6.67
CA GLU A 34 -6.35 3.20 6.39
C GLU A 34 -7.78 3.72 6.13
N ALA A 35 -8.27 4.65 6.95
CA ALA A 35 -9.57 5.28 6.72
C ALA A 35 -9.61 6.09 5.42
N LEU A 36 -8.52 6.79 5.06
CA LEU A 36 -8.43 7.55 3.81
C LEU A 36 -8.37 6.65 2.57
N ASN A 37 -7.84 5.43 2.70
CA ASN A 37 -7.79 4.49 1.57
C ASN A 37 -9.19 4.12 1.08
N GLU A 38 -10.22 4.09 1.95
CA GLU A 38 -11.62 3.87 1.55
C GLU A 38 -12.13 4.91 0.52
N ILE A 39 -11.49 6.08 0.45
CA ILE A 39 -11.81 7.11 -0.56
C ILE A 39 -11.10 6.83 -1.89
N VAL A 40 -9.90 6.24 -1.85
CA VAL A 40 -9.04 6.01 -3.02
C VAL A 40 -9.37 4.68 -3.71
N ILE A 41 -9.75 3.65 -2.94
CA ILE A 41 -10.07 2.31 -3.43
C ILE A 41 -11.15 2.32 -4.53
N PRO A 42 -12.27 3.06 -4.40
CA PRO A 42 -13.28 3.13 -5.47
C PRO A 42 -12.73 3.66 -6.80
N LEU A 43 -11.68 4.48 -6.79
CA LEU A 43 -11.07 5.01 -8.02
C LEU A 43 -10.34 3.93 -8.79
N ILE A 44 -9.60 3.04 -8.12
CA ILE A 44 -8.91 1.92 -8.78
C ILE A 44 -9.92 0.84 -9.20
N GLN A 45 -10.96 0.57 -8.40
CA GLN A 45 -12.02 -0.37 -8.76
C GLN A 45 -12.82 0.09 -9.99
N LYS A 46 -13.01 1.40 -10.17
CA LYS A 46 -13.65 1.92 -11.39
C LYS A 46 -12.84 1.60 -12.65
N GLN A 47 -11.51 1.60 -12.55
CA GLN A 47 -10.61 1.27 -13.65
C GLN A 47 -10.44 -0.25 -13.84
N PHE A 48 -10.48 -1.01 -12.74
CA PHE A 48 -10.36 -2.46 -12.70
C PHE A 48 -11.53 -3.05 -11.93
N PRO A 49 -12.71 -3.22 -12.56
CA PRO A 49 -13.93 -3.71 -11.90
C PRO A 49 -13.81 -5.12 -11.31
N GLU A 50 -12.80 -5.88 -11.72
CA GLU A 50 -12.49 -7.18 -11.12
C GLU A 50 -11.91 -7.08 -9.70
N ILE A 51 -11.40 -5.91 -9.28
CA ILE A 51 -10.90 -5.69 -7.91
C ILE A 51 -12.10 -5.55 -6.98
N LEU A 52 -12.29 -6.54 -6.11
CA LEU A 52 -13.40 -6.55 -5.15
C LEU A 52 -13.04 -5.86 -3.84
N ASP A 53 -11.77 -5.98 -3.43
CA ASP A 53 -11.24 -5.31 -2.24
C ASP A 53 -9.74 -5.02 -2.43
N PHE A 54 -9.25 -3.97 -1.77
CA PHE A 54 -7.87 -3.50 -1.87
C PHE A 54 -7.44 -2.97 -0.51
N TRP A 55 -6.43 -3.56 0.08
CA TRP A 55 -5.99 -3.22 1.43
C TRP A 55 -4.50 -2.89 1.47
N LEU A 56 -4.19 -1.78 2.15
CA LEU A 56 -2.84 -1.37 2.49
C LEU A 56 -2.66 -1.52 4.01
N PRO A 57 -2.13 -2.66 4.49
CA PRO A 57 -1.98 -2.92 5.91
C PRO A 57 -1.14 -1.83 6.63
N PRO A 58 -1.57 -1.35 7.82
CA PRO A 58 -0.79 -0.44 8.64
C PRO A 58 0.63 -0.94 8.93
N GLU A 59 0.78 -2.22 9.26
CA GLU A 59 2.07 -2.89 9.48
C GLU A 59 2.99 -2.88 8.23
N GLY A 60 2.44 -2.65 7.03
CA GLY A 60 3.18 -2.37 5.80
C GLY A 60 3.58 -0.90 5.65
N CYS A 61 3.67 -0.16 6.75
CA CYS A 61 3.87 1.30 6.79
C CYS A 61 2.84 2.05 5.94
N SER A 62 1.58 1.59 5.92
CA SER A 62 0.44 2.21 5.23
C SER A 62 0.48 2.25 3.70
N TYR A 63 1.61 1.94 3.04
CA TYR A 63 1.72 1.99 1.57
C TYR A 63 2.69 0.98 0.94
N ARG A 64 3.55 0.30 1.71
CA ARG A 64 4.64 -0.52 1.14
C ARG A 64 4.19 -1.91 0.70
N ILE A 65 3.08 -2.40 1.25
CA ILE A 65 2.44 -3.67 0.88
C ILE A 65 0.99 -3.38 0.50
N ALA A 66 0.52 -3.94 -0.61
CA ALA A 66 -0.89 -4.00 -0.98
C ALA A 66 -1.34 -5.45 -1.08
N ILE A 67 -2.54 -5.74 -0.60
CA ILE A 67 -3.22 -7.02 -0.81
C ILE A 67 -4.48 -6.71 -1.61
N VAL A 68 -4.66 -7.41 -2.73
CA VAL A 68 -5.73 -7.12 -3.70
C VAL A 68 -6.55 -8.37 -3.91
N SER A 69 -7.84 -8.30 -3.57
CA SER A 69 -8.80 -9.36 -3.84
C SER A 69 -9.43 -9.14 -5.20
N ILE A 70 -9.42 -10.16 -6.06
CA ILE A 70 -9.99 -10.08 -7.41
C ILE A 70 -10.99 -11.19 -7.70
N LYS A 71 -11.96 -10.89 -8.55
CA LYS A 71 -12.72 -11.91 -9.28
C LYS A 71 -11.96 -12.28 -10.55
N LYS A 72 -11.27 -13.41 -10.51
CA LYS A 72 -10.45 -13.88 -11.63
C LYS A 72 -11.31 -14.57 -12.70
N ASP A 73 -11.24 -14.08 -13.93
CA ASP A 73 -11.98 -14.58 -15.10
C ASP A 73 -11.07 -15.26 -16.13
N TYR A 74 -9.75 -15.01 -16.11
CA TYR A 74 -8.81 -15.62 -17.07
C TYR A 74 -7.38 -15.81 -16.53
N PRO A 75 -6.59 -16.74 -17.11
CA PRO A 75 -5.17 -16.92 -16.76
C PRO A 75 -4.34 -15.65 -17.01
N GLY A 76 -3.46 -15.30 -16.06
CA GLY A 76 -2.59 -14.12 -16.15
C GLY A 76 -3.22 -12.80 -15.68
N GLN A 77 -4.50 -12.78 -15.30
CA GLN A 77 -5.17 -11.55 -14.85
C GLN A 77 -4.50 -10.91 -13.62
N ALA A 78 -3.94 -11.70 -12.70
CA ALA A 78 -3.17 -11.18 -11.57
C ALA A 78 -2.02 -10.27 -12.01
N GLN A 79 -1.33 -10.60 -13.10
CA GLN A 79 -0.26 -9.75 -13.64
C GLN A 79 -0.76 -8.40 -14.13
N ARG A 80 -1.88 -8.38 -14.86
CA ARG A 80 -2.50 -7.13 -15.29
C ARG A 80 -2.84 -6.25 -14.09
N ILE A 81 -3.36 -6.84 -13.02
CA ILE A 81 -3.70 -6.11 -11.80
C ILE A 81 -2.46 -5.57 -11.11
N MET A 82 -1.41 -6.37 -10.93
CA MET A 82 -0.16 -5.90 -10.31
C MET A 82 0.46 -4.72 -11.06
N MET A 83 0.51 -4.79 -12.40
CA MET A 83 0.96 -3.65 -13.21
C MET A 83 0.04 -2.44 -13.08
N GLY A 84 -1.27 -2.65 -12.96
CA GLY A 84 -2.25 -1.59 -12.70
C GLY A 84 -2.01 -0.89 -11.37
N VAL A 85 -1.77 -1.64 -10.29
CA VAL A 85 -1.44 -1.08 -8.97
C VAL A 85 -0.22 -0.18 -9.04
N TRP A 86 0.86 -0.62 -9.71
CA TRP A 86 2.11 0.15 -9.78
C TRP A 86 2.09 1.34 -10.74
N SER A 87 1.10 1.45 -11.62
CA SER A 87 1.10 2.46 -12.69
C SER A 87 -0.09 3.43 -12.67
N PHE A 88 -1.25 3.02 -12.16
CA PHE A 88 -2.48 3.79 -12.36
C PHE A 88 -2.57 5.01 -11.43
N LEU A 89 -2.40 4.82 -10.12
CA LEU A 89 -2.49 5.90 -9.14
C LEU A 89 -1.12 6.20 -8.54
N LYS A 90 -0.78 7.50 -8.49
CA LYS A 90 0.47 7.98 -7.88
C LYS A 90 0.66 7.52 -6.44
N GLN A 91 -0.44 7.34 -5.71
CA GLN A 91 -0.45 6.88 -4.32
C GLN A 91 0.21 5.50 -4.14
N PHE A 92 0.19 4.65 -5.16
CA PHE A 92 0.64 3.26 -5.08
C PHE A 92 1.97 3.00 -5.81
N ILE A 93 2.57 4.03 -6.44
CA ILE A 93 3.82 3.89 -7.22
C ILE A 93 4.98 3.36 -6.35
N TYR A 94 4.99 3.67 -5.05
CA TYR A 94 6.03 3.22 -4.13
C TYR A 94 5.68 1.94 -3.36
N THR A 95 4.53 1.32 -3.64
CA THR A 95 4.18 0.02 -3.07
C THR A 95 5.13 -1.04 -3.61
N LYS A 96 5.90 -1.65 -2.69
CA LYS A 96 6.97 -2.61 -3.01
C LYS A 96 6.43 -4.01 -3.22
N TYR A 97 5.42 -4.40 -2.46
CA TYR A 97 4.85 -5.73 -2.47
C TYR A 97 3.37 -5.66 -2.84
N VAL A 98 2.94 -6.44 -3.82
CA VAL A 98 1.52 -6.58 -4.16
C VAL A 98 1.17 -8.06 -4.09
N ILE A 99 0.20 -8.43 -3.27
CA ILE A 99 -0.27 -9.81 -3.17
C ILE A 99 -1.66 -9.85 -3.79
N VAL A 100 -1.83 -10.61 -4.87
CA VAL A 100 -3.15 -10.79 -5.50
C VAL A 100 -3.75 -12.11 -5.08
N VAL A 101 -4.97 -12.08 -4.55
CA VAL A 101 -5.72 -13.25 -4.10
C VAL A 101 -7.10 -13.29 -4.74
N ASP A 102 -7.71 -14.47 -4.76
CA ASP A 102 -9.09 -14.63 -5.21
C ASP A 102 -10.09 -14.06 -4.18
N ASN A 103 -11.36 -13.95 -4.60
CA ASN A 103 -12.44 -13.32 -3.84
C ASN A 103 -12.91 -14.08 -2.59
N ASP A 104 -12.43 -15.30 -2.37
CA ASP A 104 -12.75 -16.12 -1.20
C ASP A 104 -11.82 -15.85 0.00
N ILE A 105 -10.80 -15.00 -0.18
CA ILE A 105 -9.83 -14.64 0.86
C ILE A 105 -10.21 -13.30 1.49
N ASN A 106 -10.38 -13.29 2.82
CA ASN A 106 -10.45 -12.04 3.57
C ASN A 106 -9.07 -11.39 3.66
N ILE A 107 -8.85 -10.35 2.85
CA ILE A 107 -7.55 -9.68 2.74
C ILE A 107 -7.11 -8.98 4.02
N ARG A 108 -8.05 -8.61 4.91
CA ARG A 108 -7.77 -7.97 6.21
C ARG A 108 -7.42 -8.98 7.30
N ASN A 109 -7.35 -10.27 6.96
CA ASN A 109 -6.92 -11.35 7.84
C ASN A 109 -5.63 -11.98 7.31
N TRP A 110 -4.49 -11.63 7.91
CA TRP A 110 -3.19 -12.18 7.53
C TRP A 110 -3.12 -13.70 7.52
N LYS A 111 -3.88 -14.39 8.38
CA LYS A 111 -3.87 -15.86 8.38
C LYS A 111 -4.42 -16.43 7.08
N GLU A 112 -5.46 -15.80 6.52
CA GLU A 112 -6.04 -16.20 5.24
C GLU A 112 -5.15 -15.80 4.06
N VAL A 113 -4.56 -14.61 4.10
CA VAL A 113 -3.60 -14.16 3.07
C VAL A 113 -2.38 -15.08 3.01
N MET A 114 -1.79 -15.40 4.16
CA MET A 114 -0.65 -16.32 4.23
C MET A 114 -1.03 -17.75 3.86
N TRP A 115 -2.24 -18.20 4.20
CA TRP A 115 -2.76 -19.47 3.72
C TRP A 115 -2.85 -19.51 2.19
N ALA A 116 -3.39 -18.46 1.57
CA ALA A 116 -3.49 -18.36 0.11
C ALA A 116 -2.10 -18.40 -0.55
N ILE A 117 -1.13 -17.63 -0.04
CA ILE A 117 0.26 -17.68 -0.50
C ILE A 117 0.79 -19.12 -0.41
N SER A 118 0.72 -19.75 0.78
CA SER A 118 1.31 -21.06 1.01
C SER A 118 0.68 -22.22 0.22
N THR A 119 -0.57 -22.08 -0.22
CA THR A 119 -1.33 -23.18 -0.85
C THR A 119 -1.62 -22.98 -2.33
N ARG A 120 -1.56 -21.73 -2.83
CA ARG A 120 -1.95 -21.38 -4.21
C ARG A 120 -0.80 -20.83 -5.04
N THR A 121 0.41 -20.75 -4.48
CA THR A 121 1.57 -20.23 -5.19
C THR A 121 2.69 -21.26 -5.27
N ASP A 122 3.32 -21.33 -6.44
CA ASP A 122 4.68 -21.82 -6.59
C ASP A 122 5.62 -20.59 -6.62
N PRO A 123 6.59 -20.46 -5.69
CA PRO A 123 7.38 -19.24 -5.57
C PRO A 123 8.15 -18.82 -6.84
N GLN A 124 8.58 -19.77 -7.67
CA GLN A 124 9.31 -19.43 -8.89
C GLN A 124 8.37 -19.00 -10.01
N ARG A 125 7.24 -19.71 -10.16
CA ARG A 125 6.28 -19.47 -11.24
C ARG A 125 5.39 -18.25 -10.99
N ASP A 126 4.98 -18.06 -9.74
CA ASP A 126 3.90 -17.14 -9.39
C ASP A 126 4.40 -15.84 -8.73
N THR A 127 5.72 -15.66 -8.59
CA THR A 127 6.33 -14.40 -8.15
C THR A 127 6.92 -13.64 -9.34
N THR A 128 6.63 -12.34 -9.41
CA THR A 128 7.18 -11.41 -10.38
C THR A 128 8.00 -10.34 -9.71
N ILE A 129 9.22 -10.15 -10.20
CA ILE A 129 10.13 -9.14 -9.71
C ILE A 129 10.43 -8.15 -10.85
N ILE A 130 10.12 -6.89 -10.61
CA ILE A 130 10.48 -5.79 -11.52
C ILE A 130 11.61 -5.00 -10.88
N ASN A 131 12.75 -4.96 -11.55
CA ASN A 131 13.93 -4.23 -11.09
C ASN A 131 13.92 -2.77 -11.57
N ASN A 132 14.75 -1.94 -10.95
CA ASN A 132 14.99 -0.54 -11.36
C ASN A 132 13.71 0.30 -11.44
N THR A 133 12.85 0.17 -10.44
CA THR A 133 11.61 0.94 -10.30
C THR A 133 11.75 2.06 -9.28
N PRO A 134 10.95 3.15 -9.38
CA PRO A 134 10.96 4.22 -8.39
C PRO A 134 10.55 3.72 -7.01
N ILE A 135 11.31 4.09 -5.98
CA ILE A 135 11.05 3.78 -4.56
C ILE A 135 11.17 5.08 -3.75
N ASP A 136 10.59 5.11 -2.56
CA ASP A 136 10.76 6.20 -1.61
C ASP A 136 12.26 6.43 -1.30
N TYR A 137 12.72 7.68 -1.39
CA TYR A 137 14.12 8.05 -1.16
C TYR A 137 14.59 7.79 0.29
N LEU A 138 13.66 7.67 1.24
CA LEU A 138 13.93 7.33 2.65
C LEU A 138 13.98 5.82 2.90
N ASP A 139 13.64 4.99 1.92
CA ASP A 139 13.65 3.55 2.08
C ASP A 139 15.06 2.99 1.95
N PHE A 140 15.78 2.95 3.07
CA PHE A 140 17.15 2.46 3.16
C PHE A 140 17.34 0.98 2.79
N ALA A 141 16.26 0.21 2.61
CA ALA A 141 16.36 -1.18 2.17
C ALA A 141 16.49 -1.31 0.64
N SER A 142 16.32 -0.22 -0.12
CA SER A 142 16.63 -0.20 -1.54
C SER A 142 18.15 -0.14 -1.78
N PRO A 143 18.64 -0.73 -2.88
CA PRO A 143 20.07 -0.72 -3.21
C PRO A 143 20.60 0.70 -3.47
N GLU A 144 19.76 1.56 -4.02
CA GLU A 144 20.07 2.97 -4.32
C GLU A 144 18.92 3.86 -3.82
N SER A 145 19.23 5.10 -3.40
CA SER A 145 18.19 6.03 -2.95
C SER A 145 17.26 6.38 -4.11
N GLY A 146 15.95 6.15 -3.92
CA GLY A 146 14.94 6.43 -4.93
C GLY A 146 14.74 5.32 -5.98
N LEU A 147 15.56 4.26 -5.97
CA LEU A 147 15.54 3.20 -6.98
C LEU A 147 15.67 1.81 -6.35
N GLY A 148 14.75 0.90 -6.67
CA GLY A 148 14.77 -0.47 -6.16
C GLY A 148 13.88 -1.42 -6.96
N SER A 149 13.60 -2.59 -6.39
CA SER A 149 12.71 -3.57 -7.01
C SER A 149 11.33 -3.59 -6.37
N LYS A 150 10.38 -4.14 -7.12
CA LYS A 150 9.03 -4.47 -6.66
C LYS A 150 8.78 -5.95 -6.86
N MET A 151 7.99 -6.53 -5.96
CA MET A 151 7.60 -7.93 -5.97
C MET A 151 6.08 -8.04 -5.98
N GLY A 152 5.58 -8.92 -6.84
CA GLY A 152 4.17 -9.26 -6.95
C GLY A 152 3.98 -10.77 -6.93
#